data_AF-A0A316I7T0-F1
#
_entry.id   AF-A0A316I7T0-F1
#
_cell.length_a   1.000
_cell.length_b   1.000
_cell.length_c   1.000
_cell.angle_alpha   90.00
_cell.angle_beta   90.00
_cell.angle_gamma   90.00
#
_symmetry.space_group_name_H-M   'P 1'
#
loop_
_entity.id
_entity.type
_entity.pdbx_description
1 polymer ?
#
loop_
_entity_poly.entity_id
_entity_poly.type
_entity_poly.pdbx_seq_one_letter_code
_entity_poly.pdbx_strand_id
1 'polypeptide(L)'
;MPLSRRPFALLAALALLGPVTACTSAAAGDPVSTQVGQPQAAESNAPAAPRERIRLTSENGRQSPGTVVAGIEDAVYNYAPAVMLDGGRVRTWWCSQMGSAQPNGDDILYAEGPDADGPFSTARAVLSGSGGNFDAMHTCDPSLVKVGDTYYMYYTGASRDNHANGSSIGVATSKDGTNWARANGGQAIIGPANDVIRANTYGAGQQSAIYLDGWIYLLFTDTTGYAAATNGAGQYVLRSRDPLFGKDVEALGPQGFKPVERTNQPRTRSLVEAFSADWMWIEAASAFAIAHSTDEGTTVTFWNREFTRHPFEPVVISGAWKEGPGLLRTPEGHAPVSTSDPCEKVGLDVLRATTSDGSGAPTNISHFGIDAIGLNGCLTEDEARALNGFAMPSPERTADVVVGGKIVRFERGSVAAKYAVGVLAKRPKAVDSLKVAVRVPAGVPAVQSPSDQVGLLVDNKLMVMNSLDAAKLNSSEVTIVTQEQWDRWERLTT
;
A
#
# COMPACT_ATOMS: atom_id res chain seq x y z
N MET A 1 11.70 70.32 -16.16
CA MET A 1 10.31 70.80 -16.34
C MET A 1 9.37 69.59 -16.21
N PRO A 2 8.18 69.78 -15.62
CA PRO A 2 7.80 69.19 -14.33
C PRO A 2 6.47 68.41 -14.44
N LEU A 3 5.83 67.79 -13.43
CA LEU A 3 5.13 68.33 -12.24
C LEU A 3 4.61 67.11 -11.41
N SER A 4 4.82 67.02 -10.09
CA SER A 4 3.94 67.50 -8.98
C SER A 4 2.60 66.72 -8.87
N ARG A 5 2.07 66.27 -7.73
CA ARG A 5 2.17 66.60 -6.29
C ARG A 5 1.46 65.49 -5.46
N ARG A 6 1.89 65.31 -4.19
CA ARG A 6 1.25 64.62 -3.03
C ARG A 6 0.26 65.59 -2.29
N PRO A 7 -0.28 65.33 -1.06
CA PRO A 7 -1.01 64.20 -0.42
C PRO A 7 -2.21 64.68 0.46
N PHE A 8 -2.84 63.80 1.27
CA PHE A 8 -3.40 64.02 2.64
C PHE A 8 -3.56 62.61 3.32
N ALA A 9 -2.97 62.21 4.47
CA ALA A 9 -3.11 62.62 5.89
C ALA A 9 -4.56 62.48 6.42
N LEU A 10 -4.96 61.94 7.58
CA LEU A 10 -4.41 61.43 8.86
C LEU A 10 -5.59 60.62 9.51
N LEU A 11 -5.48 59.67 10.45
CA LEU A 11 -5.35 59.89 11.90
C LEU A 11 -5.39 58.53 12.64
N ALA A 12 -4.58 58.43 13.70
CA ALA A 12 -4.54 57.35 14.67
C ALA A 12 -5.40 57.66 15.92
N ALA A 13 -5.79 56.65 16.68
CA ALA A 13 -6.01 56.77 18.13
C ALA A 13 -5.88 55.39 18.81
N LEU A 14 -4.86 55.26 19.66
CA LEU A 14 -4.70 54.25 20.69
C LEU A 14 -5.29 54.80 22.00
N ALA A 15 -5.93 53.96 22.81
CA ALA A 15 -6.11 54.22 24.24
C ALA A 15 -6.03 52.91 25.04
N LEU A 16 -5.04 52.84 25.92
CA LEU A 16 -4.84 51.87 27.00
C LEU A 16 -5.22 52.54 28.33
N LEU A 17 -5.79 51.77 29.27
CA LEU A 17 -5.89 51.92 30.74
C LEU A 17 -6.99 50.91 31.14
N GLY A 18 -6.93 49.95 32.07
CA GLY A 18 -6.18 49.68 33.29
C GLY A 18 -7.11 48.78 34.16
N PRO A 19 -6.62 47.91 35.07
CA PRO A 19 -7.36 46.75 35.56
C PRO A 19 -8.23 47.04 36.79
N VAL A 20 -9.28 46.24 37.00
CA VAL A 20 -10.00 46.17 38.29
C VAL A 20 -10.14 44.71 38.72
N THR A 21 -9.44 44.38 39.80
CA THR A 21 -9.64 43.20 40.63
C THR A 21 -10.88 43.39 41.50
N ALA A 22 -11.74 42.36 41.56
CA ALA A 22 -12.68 42.19 42.66
C ALA A 22 -12.89 40.70 42.94
N CYS A 23 -12.30 40.24 44.03
CA CYS A 23 -12.75 39.06 44.76
C CYS A 23 -14.11 39.39 45.41
N THR A 24 -15.03 38.41 45.46
CA THR A 24 -15.58 37.83 46.70
C THR A 24 -16.99 37.27 46.54
N SER A 25 -17.16 36.10 47.17
CA SER A 25 -18.33 35.61 47.89
C SER A 25 -19.50 35.02 47.12
N ALA A 26 -19.66 33.72 47.39
CA ALA A 26 -20.87 32.93 47.24
C ALA A 26 -22.07 33.57 47.97
N ALA A 27 -23.24 33.45 47.36
CA ALA A 27 -24.52 33.49 48.05
C ALA A 27 -25.41 32.37 47.47
N ALA A 28 -25.93 31.54 48.37
CA ALA A 28 -26.86 30.46 48.10
C ALA A 28 -28.28 30.98 47.86
N GLY A 29 -29.08 30.22 47.10
CA GLY A 29 -30.55 30.23 47.19
C GLY A 29 -31.29 30.39 45.86
N ASP A 30 -31.57 29.26 45.21
CA ASP A 30 -32.78 28.83 44.46
C ASP A 30 -33.47 29.73 43.39
N PRO A 31 -34.26 29.18 42.44
CA PRO A 31 -34.59 27.78 42.18
C PRO A 31 -34.22 27.28 40.76
N VAL A 32 -34.21 25.96 40.63
CA VAL A 32 -34.09 25.20 39.37
C VAL A 32 -35.16 25.66 38.37
N SER A 33 -34.73 26.35 37.30
CA SER A 33 -35.51 26.44 36.08
C SER A 33 -34.99 25.39 35.10
N THR A 34 -35.90 24.52 34.68
CA THR A 34 -35.71 23.51 33.66
C THR A 34 -35.36 24.18 32.33
N GLN A 35 -34.07 24.29 32.02
CA GLN A 35 -33.66 24.47 30.64
C GLN A 35 -33.93 23.16 29.90
N VAL A 36 -35.04 23.15 29.17
CA VAL A 36 -35.29 22.23 28.06
C VAL A 36 -34.03 22.26 27.19
N GLY A 37 -33.28 21.16 27.22
CA GLY A 37 -32.08 21.01 26.39
C GLY A 37 -32.44 21.32 24.95
N GLN A 38 -31.69 22.25 24.35
CA GLN A 38 -31.69 22.40 22.90
C GLN A 38 -31.48 21.01 22.29
N PRO A 39 -32.24 20.63 21.25
CA PRO A 39 -31.96 19.41 20.52
C PRO A 39 -30.50 19.48 20.07
N GLN A 40 -29.70 18.52 20.54
CA GLN A 40 -28.36 18.30 20.06
C GLN A 40 -28.48 18.21 18.54
N ALA A 41 -27.93 19.20 17.84
CA ALA A 41 -28.00 19.24 16.39
C ALA A 41 -27.51 17.89 15.88
N ALA A 42 -28.37 17.17 15.17
CA ALA A 42 -28.00 15.93 14.51
C ALA A 42 -26.73 16.22 13.70
N GLU A 43 -25.61 15.57 14.05
CA GLU A 43 -24.40 15.64 13.25
C GLU A 43 -24.79 15.29 11.82
N SER A 44 -24.61 16.24 10.90
CA SER A 44 -25.03 16.06 9.53
C SER A 44 -24.30 14.85 8.95
N ASN A 45 -25.05 13.91 8.36
CA ASN A 45 -24.55 12.84 7.48
C ASN A 45 -23.96 13.40 6.17
N ALA A 46 -23.41 14.62 6.18
CA ALA A 46 -22.71 15.19 5.05
C ALA A 46 -21.49 14.32 4.76
N PRO A 47 -21.24 13.96 3.49
CA PRO A 47 -20.03 13.27 3.09
C PRO A 47 -18.79 14.02 3.62
N ALA A 48 -17.79 13.28 4.09
CA ALA A 48 -16.51 13.89 4.45
C ALA A 48 -15.98 14.72 3.27
N ALA A 49 -15.50 15.93 3.56
CA ALA A 49 -14.89 16.77 2.53
C ALA A 49 -13.72 16.01 1.88
N PRO A 50 -13.55 16.06 0.54
CA PRO A 50 -12.42 15.40 -0.11
C PRO A 50 -11.08 15.92 0.43
N ARG A 51 -10.14 15.01 0.70
CA ARG A 51 -8.75 15.39 0.99
C ARG A 51 -8.14 16.07 -0.24
N GLU A 52 -7.48 17.20 -0.01
CA GLU A 52 -6.83 18.03 -1.03
C GLU A 52 -5.56 18.64 -0.44
N ARG A 53 -4.40 18.22 -0.93
CA ARG A 53 -3.07 18.72 -0.55
C ARG A 53 -2.87 18.89 0.96
N ILE A 54 -3.31 17.90 1.73
CA ILE A 54 -3.01 17.86 3.16
C ILE A 54 -1.51 17.63 3.34
N ARG A 55 -0.87 18.45 4.17
CA ARG A 55 0.54 18.28 4.50
C ARG A 55 0.72 17.14 5.51
N LEU A 56 1.52 16.16 5.15
CA LEU A 56 1.94 15.08 6.04
C LEU A 56 3.22 15.47 6.77
N THR A 57 3.40 14.99 7.99
CA THR A 57 4.68 15.04 8.69
C THR A 57 5.41 13.71 8.56
N SER A 58 6.74 13.75 8.47
CA SER A 58 7.57 12.55 8.39
C SER A 58 8.26 12.30 9.73
N GLU A 59 8.11 11.10 10.27
CA GLU A 59 8.72 10.66 11.52
C GLU A 59 9.46 9.32 11.33
N ASN A 60 10.17 8.86 12.37
CA ASN A 60 10.82 7.55 12.42
C ASN A 60 11.64 7.20 11.18
N GLY A 61 12.55 8.09 10.78
CA GLY A 61 13.46 7.85 9.66
C GLY A 61 14.27 6.57 9.86
N ARG A 62 14.25 5.70 8.86
CA ARG A 62 14.91 4.39 8.83
C ARG A 62 15.93 4.34 7.71
N GLN A 63 17.06 3.71 7.99
CA GLN A 63 18.11 3.42 7.01
C GLN A 63 18.92 2.22 7.49
N SER A 64 19.09 1.21 6.64
CA SER A 64 19.97 0.08 6.94
C SER A 64 21.44 0.53 7.05
N PRO A 65 22.27 -0.12 7.88
CA PRO A 65 23.69 0.22 8.00
C PRO A 65 24.51 0.00 6.71
N GLY A 66 23.95 -0.69 5.71
CA GLY A 66 24.57 -0.94 4.42
C GLY A 66 23.65 -1.72 3.47
N THR A 67 24.24 -2.44 2.52
CA THR A 67 23.54 -3.35 1.61
C THR A 67 22.83 -4.45 2.38
N VAL A 68 21.54 -4.65 2.11
CA VAL A 68 20.72 -5.72 2.71
C VAL A 68 20.42 -6.83 1.72
N VAL A 69 20.41 -6.53 0.42
CA VAL A 69 20.13 -7.48 -0.66
C VAL A 69 21.22 -7.35 -1.73
N ALA A 70 21.78 -8.49 -2.13
CA ALA A 70 22.75 -8.60 -3.21
C ALA A 70 22.67 -10.01 -3.82
N GLY A 71 23.02 -10.12 -5.10
CA GLY A 71 23.28 -11.40 -5.75
C GLY A 71 24.54 -12.08 -5.22
N ILE A 72 24.78 -13.28 -5.72
CA ILE A 72 25.95 -14.11 -5.40
C ILE A 72 26.79 -14.34 -6.65
N GLU A 73 27.96 -14.96 -6.49
CA GLU A 73 28.85 -15.30 -7.61
C GLU A 73 29.34 -14.04 -8.35
N ASP A 74 29.08 -13.95 -9.65
CA ASP A 74 29.43 -12.87 -10.56
C ASP A 74 28.29 -11.84 -10.75
N ALA A 75 27.30 -11.85 -9.85
CA ALA A 75 26.20 -10.88 -9.79
C ALA A 75 26.66 -9.49 -9.34
N VAL A 76 27.28 -8.75 -10.27
CA VAL A 76 27.91 -7.44 -9.99
C VAL A 76 26.91 -6.28 -9.84
N TYR A 77 25.72 -6.38 -10.45
CA TYR A 77 24.66 -5.37 -10.37
C TYR A 77 23.37 -5.93 -9.75
N ASN A 78 22.64 -5.06 -9.04
CA ASN A 78 21.46 -5.44 -8.26
C ASN A 78 20.50 -4.24 -8.18
N TYR A 79 19.38 -4.30 -8.90
CA TYR A 79 18.47 -3.15 -9.03
C TYR A 79 17.02 -3.59 -9.32
N ALA A 80 16.11 -2.62 -9.37
CA ALA A 80 14.67 -2.77 -9.55
C ALA A 80 14.04 -3.79 -8.59
N PRO A 81 14.16 -3.58 -7.26
CA PRO A 81 13.57 -4.50 -6.30
C PRO A 81 12.04 -4.41 -6.29
N ALA A 82 11.37 -5.56 -6.23
CA ALA A 82 9.99 -5.71 -5.78
C ALA A 82 9.98 -6.29 -4.38
N VAL A 83 9.25 -5.66 -3.45
CA VAL A 83 9.29 -6.01 -2.02
C VAL A 83 7.89 -6.31 -1.50
N MET A 84 7.70 -7.48 -0.90
CA MET A 84 6.40 -7.95 -0.43
C MET A 84 6.49 -8.47 1.00
N LEU A 85 5.60 -7.99 1.88
CA LEU A 85 5.34 -8.58 3.19
C LEU A 85 4.29 -9.67 3.03
N ASP A 86 4.69 -10.93 3.13
CA ASP A 86 3.80 -12.07 2.95
C ASP A 86 4.17 -13.22 3.90
N GLY A 87 3.16 -13.82 4.55
CA GLY A 87 3.38 -14.88 5.53
C GLY A 87 4.27 -14.46 6.72
N GLY A 88 4.32 -13.18 7.06
CA GLY A 88 5.18 -12.63 8.13
C GLY A 88 6.65 -12.53 7.75
N ARG A 89 6.99 -12.58 6.46
CA ARG A 89 8.34 -12.41 5.93
C ARG A 89 8.40 -11.29 4.91
N VAL A 90 9.53 -10.59 4.85
CA VAL A 90 9.85 -9.69 3.74
C VAL A 90 10.49 -10.51 2.63
N ARG A 91 9.78 -10.59 1.51
CA ARG A 91 10.19 -11.31 0.29
C ARG A 91 10.61 -10.27 -0.76
N THR A 92 11.73 -10.49 -1.43
CA THR A 92 12.24 -9.56 -2.43
C THR A 92 12.68 -10.26 -3.70
N TRP A 93 12.39 -9.64 -4.83
CA TRP A 93 12.83 -10.03 -6.16
C TRP A 93 13.51 -8.84 -6.82
N TRP A 94 14.59 -9.04 -7.57
CA TRP A 94 15.32 -7.93 -8.19
C TRP A 94 16.07 -8.38 -9.44
N CYS A 95 16.45 -7.42 -10.28
CA CYS A 95 17.30 -7.67 -11.44
C CYS A 95 18.76 -7.83 -11.04
N SER A 96 19.37 -8.86 -11.58
CA SER A 96 20.80 -9.09 -11.51
C SER A 96 21.23 -9.95 -12.68
N GLN A 97 22.41 -10.55 -12.61
CA GLN A 97 22.87 -11.56 -13.55
C GLN A 97 23.67 -12.60 -12.79
N MET A 98 23.24 -13.86 -12.87
CA MET A 98 24.00 -14.97 -12.31
C MET A 98 24.64 -15.75 -13.45
N GLY A 99 25.96 -15.91 -13.45
CA GLY A 99 26.68 -16.66 -14.47
C GLY A 99 26.29 -18.14 -14.53
N SER A 100 25.74 -18.67 -13.44
CA SER A 100 25.15 -20.02 -13.38
C SER A 100 23.76 -20.12 -14.04
N ALA A 101 23.08 -19.00 -14.29
CA ALA A 101 21.81 -18.95 -15.02
C ALA A 101 22.06 -18.83 -16.53
N GLN A 102 21.18 -19.44 -17.32
CA GLN A 102 21.27 -19.46 -18.78
C GLN A 102 19.90 -19.16 -19.40
N PRO A 103 19.85 -18.48 -20.57
CA PRO A 103 20.99 -17.93 -21.31
C PRO A 103 21.60 -16.71 -20.61
N ASN A 104 22.80 -16.30 -21.04
CA ASN A 104 23.44 -15.09 -20.52
C ASN A 104 22.53 -13.87 -20.76
N GLY A 105 22.24 -13.13 -19.70
CA GLY A 105 21.43 -11.90 -19.70
C GLY A 105 21.00 -11.56 -18.28
N ASP A 106 20.03 -10.66 -18.15
CA ASP A 106 19.49 -10.27 -16.84
C ASP A 106 18.56 -11.38 -16.32
N ASP A 107 18.72 -11.69 -15.05
CA ASP A 107 17.91 -12.63 -14.29
C ASP A 107 17.13 -11.90 -13.19
N ILE A 108 15.98 -12.46 -12.85
CA ILE A 108 15.25 -12.09 -11.64
C ILE A 108 15.70 -13.03 -10.51
N LEU A 109 16.35 -12.44 -9.51
CA LEU A 109 16.79 -13.12 -8.31
C LEU A 109 15.74 -13.01 -7.20
N TYR A 110 15.87 -13.84 -6.18
CA TYR A 110 14.99 -13.91 -5.02
C TYR A 110 15.76 -14.12 -3.71
N ALA A 111 15.27 -13.48 -2.65
CA ALA A 111 15.63 -13.74 -1.27
C ALA A 111 14.47 -13.36 -0.31
N GLU A 112 14.53 -13.83 0.92
CA GLU A 112 13.57 -13.45 1.97
C GLU A 112 14.24 -13.29 3.34
N GLY A 113 13.68 -12.42 4.17
CA GLY A 113 14.14 -12.15 5.53
C GLY A 113 12.97 -11.94 6.50
N PRO A 114 13.26 -11.81 7.80
CA PRO A 114 12.23 -11.47 8.78
C PRO A 114 11.70 -10.04 8.58
N ASP A 115 12.58 -9.11 8.21
CA ASP A 115 12.32 -7.67 8.12
C ASP A 115 13.06 -7.03 6.93
N ALA A 116 12.75 -5.78 6.62
CA ALA A 116 13.36 -5.04 5.50
C ALA A 116 14.87 -4.77 5.67
N ASP A 117 15.36 -4.77 6.91
CA ASP A 117 16.80 -4.69 7.23
C ASP A 117 17.51 -6.07 7.13
N GLY A 118 16.76 -7.14 6.88
CA GLY A 118 17.27 -8.51 6.82
C GLY A 118 17.49 -9.16 8.20
N PRO A 119 18.39 -10.15 8.32
CA PRO A 119 19.19 -10.72 7.24
C PRO A 119 18.32 -11.46 6.22
N PHE A 120 18.65 -11.30 4.94
CA PHE A 120 18.02 -12.05 3.85
C PHE A 120 18.71 -13.40 3.64
N SER A 121 17.96 -14.38 3.15
CA SER A 121 18.49 -15.67 2.68
C SER A 121 19.47 -15.47 1.52
N THR A 122 20.30 -16.49 1.26
CA THR A 122 21.15 -16.52 0.05
C THR A 122 20.30 -16.33 -1.20
N ALA A 123 20.75 -15.44 -2.09
CA ALA A 123 20.07 -15.16 -3.34
C ALA A 123 20.04 -16.37 -4.27
N ARG A 124 18.97 -16.48 -5.07
CA ARG A 124 18.86 -17.46 -6.16
C ARG A 124 18.13 -16.87 -7.35
N ALA A 125 18.54 -17.23 -8.57
CA ALA A 125 17.76 -16.95 -9.78
C ALA A 125 16.43 -17.72 -9.74
N VAL A 126 15.33 -17.04 -10.05
CA VAL A 126 13.98 -17.62 -10.11
C VAL A 126 13.30 -17.41 -11.46
N LEU A 127 13.77 -16.48 -12.28
CA LEU A 127 13.39 -16.34 -13.68
C LEU A 127 14.60 -15.84 -14.48
N SER A 128 14.85 -16.50 -15.60
CA SER A 128 15.94 -16.18 -16.55
C SER A 128 15.37 -16.09 -17.96
N GLY A 129 16.16 -15.56 -18.91
CA GLY A 129 15.80 -15.50 -20.33
C GLY A 129 15.24 -16.81 -20.87
N SER A 130 14.25 -16.74 -21.76
CA SER A 130 13.59 -17.95 -22.28
C SER A 130 14.35 -18.63 -23.42
N GLY A 131 15.35 -17.96 -24.00
CA GLY A 131 15.98 -18.34 -25.26
C GLY A 131 15.12 -18.08 -26.51
N GLY A 132 13.91 -17.53 -26.37
CA GLY A 132 13.01 -17.17 -27.48
C GLY A 132 12.06 -16.01 -27.16
N ASN A 133 11.12 -15.70 -28.04
CA ASN A 133 10.13 -14.63 -27.82
C ASN A 133 10.74 -13.26 -27.45
N PHE A 134 9.96 -12.41 -26.77
CA PHE A 134 10.36 -11.06 -26.37
C PHE A 134 11.38 -11.04 -25.23
N ASP A 135 11.41 -12.10 -24.40
CA ASP A 135 12.28 -12.23 -23.23
C ASP A 135 13.40 -13.26 -23.44
N ALA A 136 13.88 -13.36 -24.68
CA ALA A 136 14.85 -14.39 -25.07
C ALA A 136 16.14 -14.31 -24.28
N MET A 137 16.57 -13.10 -23.93
CA MET A 137 17.88 -12.82 -23.32
C MET A 137 17.75 -12.26 -21.91
N HIS A 138 16.95 -11.22 -21.71
CA HIS A 138 16.82 -10.53 -20.42
C HIS A 138 15.43 -10.70 -19.82
N THR A 139 15.38 -10.93 -18.52
CA THR A 139 14.21 -10.82 -17.66
C THR A 139 14.53 -9.92 -16.47
N CYS A 140 13.81 -8.82 -16.32
CA CYS A 140 14.10 -7.80 -15.30
C CYS A 140 12.80 -7.08 -14.88
N ASP A 141 12.94 -6.02 -14.08
CA ASP A 141 11.95 -5.19 -13.43
C ASP A 141 10.78 -5.99 -12.86
N PRO A 142 10.99 -6.94 -11.93
CA PRO A 142 9.88 -7.69 -11.34
C PRO A 142 8.90 -6.72 -10.66
N SER A 143 7.61 -7.00 -10.79
CA SER A 143 6.59 -6.48 -9.88
C SER A 143 5.48 -7.50 -9.67
N LEU A 144 5.15 -7.73 -8.40
CA LEU A 144 4.32 -8.85 -8.00
C LEU A 144 3.04 -8.39 -7.34
N VAL A 145 1.95 -9.10 -7.63
CA VAL A 145 0.70 -9.10 -6.87
C VAL A 145 0.19 -10.53 -6.73
N LYS A 146 -0.61 -10.78 -5.70
CA LYS A 146 -1.28 -12.06 -5.46
C LYS A 146 -2.78 -11.88 -5.60
N VAL A 147 -3.39 -12.67 -6.49
CA VAL A 147 -4.85 -12.71 -6.66
C VAL A 147 -5.31 -14.09 -6.22
N GLY A 148 -6.06 -14.15 -5.12
CA GLY A 148 -6.39 -15.40 -4.46
C GLY A 148 -5.13 -16.12 -3.98
N ASP A 149 -4.90 -17.34 -4.47
CA ASP A 149 -3.75 -18.17 -4.12
C ASP A 149 -2.57 -18.07 -5.11
N THR A 150 -2.66 -17.20 -6.12
CA THR A 150 -1.73 -17.16 -7.25
C THR A 150 -0.97 -15.83 -7.28
N TYR A 151 0.36 -15.91 -7.31
CA TYR A 151 1.22 -14.77 -7.59
C TYR A 151 1.28 -14.55 -9.10
N TYR A 152 1.20 -13.29 -9.49
CA TYR A 152 1.46 -12.80 -10.84
C TYR A 152 2.68 -11.89 -10.75
N MET A 153 3.76 -12.27 -11.42
CA MET A 153 4.92 -11.42 -11.62
C MET A 153 4.82 -10.80 -13.01
N TYR A 154 4.67 -9.49 -13.06
CA TYR A 154 4.88 -8.71 -14.26
C TYR A 154 6.37 -8.42 -14.37
N TYR A 155 6.97 -8.65 -15.54
CA TYR A 155 8.40 -8.47 -15.74
C TYR A 155 8.69 -7.86 -17.11
N THR A 156 9.76 -7.07 -17.20
CA THR A 156 10.31 -6.61 -18.47
C THR A 156 11.09 -7.74 -19.11
N GLY A 157 10.85 -7.98 -20.41
CA GLY A 157 11.67 -8.86 -21.23
C GLY A 157 12.31 -8.11 -22.39
N ALA A 158 13.54 -8.50 -22.72
CA ALA A 158 14.21 -8.08 -23.95
C ALA A 158 14.92 -9.27 -24.63
N SER A 159 14.83 -9.32 -25.96
CA SER A 159 15.40 -10.41 -26.75
C SER A 159 16.89 -10.21 -27.07
N ARG A 160 17.45 -9.03 -26.75
CA ARG A 160 18.84 -8.61 -27.02
C ARG A 160 19.19 -7.33 -26.25
N ASP A 161 20.49 -7.08 -26.05
CA ASP A 161 21.03 -5.94 -25.28
C ASP A 161 20.62 -4.54 -25.77
N ASN A 162 20.54 -4.32 -27.09
CA ASN A 162 20.34 -2.95 -27.59
C ASN A 162 18.90 -2.42 -27.44
N HIS A 163 17.98 -3.27 -26.96
CA HIS A 163 16.53 -3.09 -26.83
C HIS A 163 15.80 -2.72 -28.14
N ALA A 164 16.30 -1.75 -28.93
CA ALA A 164 15.79 -1.29 -30.21
C ALA A 164 14.29 -0.92 -30.17
N ASN A 165 13.86 -0.27 -29.09
CA ASN A 165 12.46 -0.01 -28.73
C ASN A 165 11.63 -1.31 -28.62
N GLY A 166 12.25 -2.38 -28.14
CA GLY A 166 11.69 -3.73 -28.13
C GLY A 166 11.44 -4.29 -26.73
N SER A 167 11.88 -3.61 -25.66
CA SER A 167 11.49 -4.03 -24.31
C SER A 167 9.98 -4.03 -24.20
N SER A 168 9.46 -5.12 -23.65
CA SER A 168 8.03 -5.37 -23.52
C SER A 168 7.76 -6.07 -22.19
N ILE A 169 6.52 -6.00 -21.71
CA ILE A 169 6.11 -6.54 -20.42
C ILE A 169 5.45 -7.90 -20.62
N GLY A 170 5.93 -8.92 -19.91
CA GLY A 170 5.29 -10.22 -19.79
C GLY A 170 4.72 -10.49 -18.41
N VAL A 171 4.12 -11.67 -18.26
CA VAL A 171 3.58 -12.15 -16.99
C VAL A 171 4.05 -13.58 -16.76
N ALA A 172 4.47 -13.89 -15.54
CA ALA A 172 4.67 -15.24 -15.05
C ALA A 172 3.78 -15.48 -13.82
N THR A 173 3.33 -16.72 -13.64
CA THR A 173 2.50 -17.13 -12.50
C THR A 173 3.22 -18.12 -11.61
N SER A 174 2.94 -18.05 -10.30
CA SER A 174 3.46 -18.99 -9.30
C SER A 174 2.46 -19.22 -8.19
N LYS A 175 2.55 -20.37 -7.51
CA LYS A 175 1.82 -20.65 -6.26
C LYS A 175 2.64 -20.35 -5.01
N ASP A 176 3.97 -20.30 -5.14
CA ASP A 176 4.89 -20.09 -4.03
C ASP A 176 5.73 -18.82 -4.16
N GLY A 177 5.68 -18.12 -5.30
CA GLY A 177 6.43 -16.90 -5.58
C GLY A 177 7.89 -17.13 -5.97
N THR A 178 8.30 -18.38 -6.23
CA THR A 178 9.69 -18.72 -6.53
C THR A 178 9.86 -19.73 -7.66
N ASN A 179 8.84 -20.56 -7.93
CA ASN A 179 8.77 -21.40 -9.11
C ASN A 179 7.78 -20.80 -10.10
N TRP A 180 8.28 -20.35 -11.26
CA TRP A 180 7.53 -19.52 -12.18
C TRP A 180 7.21 -20.23 -13.50
N ALA A 181 5.97 -20.07 -13.95
CA ALA A 181 5.53 -20.45 -15.29
C ALA A 181 5.14 -19.20 -16.08
N ARG A 182 5.72 -19.01 -17.25
CA ARG A 182 5.34 -17.91 -18.16
C ARG A 182 3.87 -18.05 -18.54
N ALA A 183 3.11 -16.98 -18.37
CA ALA A 183 1.72 -16.89 -18.78
C ALA A 183 1.61 -16.42 -20.25
N ASN A 184 0.38 -16.28 -20.75
CA ASN A 184 0.11 -15.80 -22.11
C ASN A 184 0.90 -16.53 -23.22
N GLY A 185 1.16 -17.84 -23.04
CA GLY A 185 1.98 -18.62 -23.98
C GLY A 185 3.42 -18.13 -24.16
N GLY A 186 3.96 -17.39 -23.19
CA GLY A 186 5.30 -16.78 -23.27
C GLY A 186 5.36 -15.52 -24.13
N GLN A 187 4.23 -14.96 -24.54
CA GLN A 187 4.16 -13.71 -25.29
C GLN A 187 4.00 -12.50 -24.37
N ALA A 188 4.55 -11.35 -24.77
CA ALA A 188 4.34 -10.09 -24.08
C ALA A 188 2.85 -9.73 -24.03
N ILE A 189 2.42 -9.09 -22.94
CA ILE A 189 1.08 -8.55 -22.76
C ILE A 189 1.00 -7.06 -23.09
N ILE A 190 2.11 -6.33 -22.95
CA ILE A 190 2.21 -4.90 -23.26
C ILE A 190 3.51 -4.66 -24.01
N GLY A 191 3.40 -4.01 -25.17
CA GLY A 191 4.54 -3.50 -25.93
C GLY A 191 4.59 -1.97 -25.93
N PRO A 192 5.66 -1.39 -26.48
CA PRO A 192 5.79 0.06 -26.65
C PRO A 192 4.71 0.60 -27.58
N ALA A 193 4.21 1.80 -27.26
CA ALA A 193 3.21 2.47 -28.08
C ALA A 193 3.75 2.92 -29.44
N ASN A 194 5.05 3.23 -29.52
CA ASN A 194 5.72 3.80 -30.70
C ASN A 194 5.12 5.13 -31.15
N ASP A 195 4.62 5.95 -30.21
CA ASP A 195 4.05 7.26 -30.53
C ASP A 195 5.12 8.24 -31.04
N VAL A 196 6.25 8.31 -30.32
CA VAL A 196 7.36 9.21 -30.61
C VAL A 196 8.69 8.48 -30.35
N ILE A 197 9.49 8.30 -31.40
CA ILE A 197 10.82 7.68 -31.30
C ILE A 197 11.84 8.71 -30.81
N ARG A 198 12.59 8.35 -29.78
CA ARG A 198 13.60 9.19 -29.13
C ARG A 198 14.96 8.48 -29.11
N ALA A 199 15.98 9.16 -28.60
CA ALA A 199 17.32 8.59 -28.43
C ALA A 199 17.35 7.43 -27.43
N ASN A 200 16.51 7.47 -26.39
CA ASN A 200 16.35 6.36 -25.45
C ASN A 200 15.50 5.24 -26.09
N THR A 201 16.16 4.14 -26.45
CA THR A 201 15.55 3.02 -27.18
C THR A 201 15.02 1.90 -26.28
N TYR A 202 14.74 2.17 -25.01
CA TYR A 202 14.28 1.13 -24.07
C TYR A 202 12.96 0.48 -24.53
N GLY A 203 11.88 1.25 -24.68
CA GLY A 203 10.54 0.72 -24.99
C GLY A 203 9.63 0.72 -23.75
N ALA A 204 8.85 -0.35 -23.57
CA ALA A 204 7.92 -0.49 -22.44
C ALA A 204 8.46 -1.47 -21.38
N GLY A 205 8.32 -1.13 -20.09
CA GLY A 205 8.86 -1.94 -18.99
C GLY A 205 8.82 -1.20 -17.65
N GLN A 206 9.68 -1.59 -16.71
CA GLN A 206 9.81 -0.99 -15.36
C GLN A 206 8.46 -0.82 -14.65
N GLN A 207 7.62 -1.85 -14.78
CA GLN A 207 6.24 -1.78 -14.31
C GLN A 207 6.09 -2.02 -12.82
N SER A 208 5.02 -1.47 -12.25
CA SER A 208 4.52 -1.85 -10.94
C SER A 208 3.02 -2.16 -10.93
N ALA A 209 2.65 -3.28 -10.28
CA ALA A 209 1.29 -3.79 -10.21
C ALA A 209 0.64 -3.61 -8.83
N ILE A 210 -0.67 -3.32 -8.83
CA ILE A 210 -1.55 -3.33 -7.65
C ILE A 210 -2.83 -4.09 -7.99
N TYR A 211 -3.32 -4.93 -7.08
CA TYR A 211 -4.66 -5.52 -7.13
C TYR A 211 -5.60 -4.76 -6.19
N LEU A 212 -6.69 -4.22 -6.73
CA LEU A 212 -7.63 -3.40 -5.97
C LEU A 212 -9.04 -3.55 -6.54
N ASP A 213 -9.98 -3.99 -5.70
CA ASP A 213 -11.41 -4.13 -6.03
C ASP A 213 -11.67 -4.90 -7.34
N GLY A 214 -10.93 -6.01 -7.53
CA GLY A 214 -11.06 -6.87 -8.71
C GLY A 214 -10.29 -6.38 -9.95
N TRP A 215 -9.60 -5.25 -9.87
CA TRP A 215 -8.77 -4.70 -10.94
C TRP A 215 -7.30 -4.89 -10.64
N ILE A 216 -6.53 -5.24 -11.66
CA ILE A 216 -5.08 -5.04 -11.69
C ILE A 216 -4.82 -3.68 -12.31
N TYR A 217 -4.14 -2.80 -11.57
CA TYR A 217 -3.56 -1.57 -12.08
C TYR A 217 -2.09 -1.81 -12.36
N LEU A 218 -1.60 -1.40 -13.52
CA LEU A 218 -0.20 -1.50 -13.91
C LEU A 218 0.33 -0.12 -14.29
N LEU A 219 1.19 0.43 -13.44
CA LEU A 219 2.02 1.59 -13.73
C LEU A 219 3.25 1.12 -14.50
N PHE A 220 3.70 1.82 -15.54
CA PHE A 220 4.87 1.39 -16.31
C PHE A 220 5.54 2.53 -17.09
N THR A 221 6.83 2.37 -17.35
CA THR A 221 7.59 3.22 -18.27
C THR A 221 7.26 2.85 -19.72
N ASP A 222 7.12 3.87 -20.58
CA ASP A 222 7.17 3.70 -22.05
C ASP A 222 7.95 4.87 -22.68
N THR A 223 9.20 4.65 -23.08
CA THR A 223 10.08 5.71 -23.60
C THR A 223 9.64 6.23 -24.97
N THR A 224 8.76 5.48 -25.63
CA THR A 224 8.15 5.85 -26.92
C THR A 224 6.82 6.59 -26.75
N GLY A 225 6.34 6.75 -25.52
CA GLY A 225 5.03 7.33 -25.24
C GLY A 225 4.90 8.80 -25.66
N TYR A 226 3.69 9.18 -26.06
CA TYR A 226 3.37 10.54 -26.51
C TYR A 226 3.65 11.59 -25.42
N ALA A 227 3.21 11.34 -24.19
CA ALA A 227 3.38 12.25 -23.06
C ALA A 227 4.70 12.06 -22.27
N ALA A 228 5.67 11.34 -22.82
CA ALA A 228 6.99 11.21 -22.21
C ALA A 228 7.80 12.50 -22.36
N ALA A 229 8.64 12.79 -21.37
CA ALA A 229 9.65 13.84 -21.42
C ALA A 229 10.66 13.60 -22.56
N THR A 230 11.50 14.60 -22.83
CA THR A 230 12.46 14.58 -23.95
C THR A 230 13.49 13.46 -23.83
N ASN A 231 13.85 13.07 -22.60
CA ASN A 231 14.73 11.93 -22.30
C ASN A 231 14.00 10.57 -22.37
N GLY A 232 12.68 10.54 -22.57
CA GLY A 232 11.84 9.35 -22.56
C GLY A 232 11.22 9.00 -21.21
N ALA A 233 11.43 9.79 -20.16
CA ALA A 233 10.83 9.54 -18.84
C ALA A 233 9.31 9.74 -18.88
N GLY A 234 8.57 8.83 -18.25
CA GLY A 234 7.12 8.92 -18.14
C GLY A 234 6.50 7.63 -17.63
N GLN A 235 5.52 7.76 -16.73
CA GLN A 235 4.83 6.64 -16.09
C GLN A 235 3.35 6.63 -16.49
N TYR A 236 2.90 5.55 -17.11
CA TYR A 236 1.55 5.38 -17.65
C TYR A 236 0.79 4.30 -16.90
N VAL A 237 -0.54 4.34 -16.95
CA VAL A 237 -1.38 3.35 -16.26
C VAL A 237 -2.32 2.66 -17.23
N LEU A 238 -2.25 1.32 -17.25
CA LEU A 238 -3.32 0.46 -17.73
C LEU A 238 -3.99 -0.23 -16.54
N ARG A 239 -5.26 -0.59 -16.68
CA ARG A 239 -5.92 -1.51 -15.74
C ARG A 239 -6.79 -2.52 -16.46
N SER A 240 -6.92 -3.72 -15.88
CA SER A 240 -7.84 -4.75 -16.34
C SER A 240 -8.29 -5.65 -15.19
N ARG A 241 -9.45 -6.29 -15.33
CA ARG A 241 -9.87 -7.39 -14.45
C ARG A 241 -9.28 -8.73 -14.87
N ASP A 242 -8.71 -8.80 -16.06
CA ASP A 242 -7.91 -9.92 -16.54
C ASP A 242 -6.43 -9.66 -16.22
N PRO A 243 -5.78 -10.48 -15.36
CA PRO A 243 -4.36 -10.34 -15.06
C PRO A 243 -3.43 -10.44 -16.28
N LEU A 244 -3.91 -10.97 -17.40
CA LEU A 244 -3.13 -11.05 -18.63
C LEU A 244 -3.36 -9.86 -19.57
N PHE A 245 -4.20 -8.89 -19.18
CA PHE A 245 -4.54 -7.72 -19.99
C PHE A 245 -5.03 -8.09 -21.41
N GLY A 246 -5.65 -9.26 -21.58
CA GLY A 246 -6.17 -9.75 -22.86
C GLY A 246 -7.57 -9.26 -23.19
N LYS A 247 -8.29 -8.72 -22.19
CA LYS A 247 -9.66 -8.18 -22.33
C LYS A 247 -9.93 -7.07 -21.33
N ASP A 248 -10.98 -6.29 -21.57
CA ASP A 248 -11.51 -5.26 -20.66
C ASP A 248 -10.41 -4.30 -20.14
N VAL A 249 -9.46 -3.96 -21.02
CA VAL A 249 -8.35 -3.08 -20.67
C VAL A 249 -8.80 -1.63 -20.74
N GLU A 250 -8.46 -0.86 -19.73
CA GLU A 250 -8.62 0.59 -19.71
C GLU A 250 -7.26 1.28 -19.59
N ALA A 251 -7.09 2.38 -20.32
CA ALA A 251 -5.92 3.23 -20.23
C ALA A 251 -6.27 4.54 -19.51
N LEU A 252 -5.37 5.02 -18.66
CA LEU A 252 -5.50 6.33 -18.02
C LEU A 252 -5.14 7.43 -19.03
N GLY A 253 -6.11 8.30 -19.33
CA GLY A 253 -5.90 9.49 -20.14
C GLY A 253 -6.18 10.80 -19.37
N PRO A 254 -6.11 11.96 -20.05
CA PRO A 254 -6.44 13.27 -19.46
C PRO A 254 -7.85 13.36 -18.85
N GLN A 255 -8.79 12.53 -19.33
CA GLN A 255 -10.18 12.49 -18.88
C GLN A 255 -10.49 11.27 -17.98
N GLY A 256 -9.46 10.66 -17.38
CA GLY A 256 -9.58 9.44 -16.59
C GLY A 256 -9.45 8.16 -17.41
N PHE A 257 -9.84 7.03 -16.82
CA PHE A 257 -9.77 5.72 -17.47
C PHE A 257 -10.79 5.59 -18.60
N LYS A 258 -10.35 5.03 -19.73
CA LYS A 258 -11.21 4.70 -20.89
C LYS A 258 -10.85 3.32 -21.44
N PRO A 259 -11.83 2.53 -21.90
CA PRO A 259 -11.56 1.28 -22.59
C PRO A 259 -10.65 1.48 -23.80
N VAL A 260 -9.75 0.52 -24.02
CA VAL A 260 -8.84 0.49 -25.16
C VAL A 260 -8.87 -0.87 -25.86
N GLU A 261 -8.81 -0.87 -27.19
CA GLU A 261 -8.82 -2.10 -27.98
C GLU A 261 -7.48 -2.86 -27.95
N ARG A 262 -6.38 -2.17 -27.62
CA ARG A 262 -5.02 -2.71 -27.61
C ARG A 262 -4.22 -2.12 -26.47
N THR A 263 -3.26 -2.87 -25.95
CA THR A 263 -2.39 -2.44 -24.85
C THR A 263 -1.30 -1.46 -25.27
N ASN A 264 -1.07 -1.26 -26.57
CA ASN A 264 -0.09 -0.31 -27.13
C ASN A 264 -0.73 0.96 -27.72
N GLN A 265 -1.93 1.34 -27.28
CA GLN A 265 -2.54 2.62 -27.67
C GLN A 265 -1.71 3.82 -27.15
N PRO A 266 -1.88 5.01 -27.76
CA PRO A 266 -1.07 6.17 -27.42
C PRO A 266 -1.03 6.53 -25.94
N ARG A 267 0.17 6.82 -25.44
CA ARG A 267 0.45 7.12 -24.03
C ARG A 267 0.21 8.60 -23.74
N THR A 268 -1.06 8.97 -23.61
CA THR A 268 -1.49 10.39 -23.63
C THR A 268 -1.38 11.11 -22.28
N ARG A 269 -1.11 10.40 -21.18
CA ARG A 269 -0.97 11.00 -19.85
C ARG A 269 0.06 10.26 -19.02
N SER A 270 1.17 10.94 -18.72
CA SER A 270 2.13 10.50 -17.70
C SER A 270 1.70 11.00 -16.31
N LEU A 271 1.89 10.19 -15.27
CA LEU A 271 1.61 10.56 -13.88
C LEU A 271 2.80 11.26 -13.20
N VAL A 272 4.02 10.81 -13.49
CA VAL A 272 5.27 11.38 -12.99
C VAL A 272 6.33 11.29 -14.08
N GLU A 273 7.23 12.28 -14.12
CA GLU A 273 8.41 12.25 -14.97
C GLU A 273 9.49 11.40 -14.28
N ALA A 274 9.43 10.09 -14.45
CA ALA A 274 10.38 9.16 -13.87
C ALA A 274 10.65 7.95 -14.79
N PHE A 275 11.83 7.37 -14.64
CA PHE A 275 12.12 5.98 -14.98
C PHE A 275 12.07 5.19 -13.68
N SER A 276 11.51 3.98 -13.70
CA SER A 276 11.35 3.14 -12.50
C SER A 276 10.56 3.82 -11.37
N ALA A 277 9.30 3.42 -11.23
CA ALA A 277 8.44 3.87 -10.14
C ALA A 277 7.72 2.67 -9.56
N ASP A 278 7.57 2.68 -8.23
CA ASP A 278 6.74 1.71 -7.53
C ASP A 278 5.60 2.45 -6.84
N TRP A 279 4.50 1.74 -6.58
CA TRP A 279 3.33 2.34 -5.98
C TRP A 279 2.58 1.34 -5.12
N MET A 280 1.79 1.88 -4.19
CA MET A 280 0.90 1.09 -3.35
C MET A 280 -0.41 1.82 -3.06
N TRP A 281 -1.43 1.06 -2.69
CA TRP A 281 -2.71 1.58 -2.23
C TRP A 281 -2.72 1.77 -0.70
N ILE A 282 -3.10 2.96 -0.24
CA ILE A 282 -3.29 3.27 1.19
C ILE A 282 -4.78 3.15 1.50
N GLU A 283 -5.19 2.02 2.08
CA GLU A 283 -6.60 1.75 2.40
C GLU A 283 -7.22 2.83 3.30
N ALA A 284 -6.49 3.27 4.32
CA ALA A 284 -6.99 4.23 5.31
C ALA A 284 -7.32 5.60 4.71
N ALA A 285 -6.76 5.94 3.54
CA ALA A 285 -6.95 7.25 2.91
C ALA A 285 -7.56 7.18 1.50
N SER A 286 -7.83 5.97 1.00
CA SER A 286 -8.26 5.72 -0.37
C SER A 286 -7.40 6.45 -1.42
N ALA A 287 -6.08 6.31 -1.29
CA ALA A 287 -5.10 7.00 -2.12
C ALA A 287 -4.00 6.07 -2.63
N PHE A 288 -3.55 6.29 -3.86
CA PHE A 288 -2.31 5.73 -4.38
C PHE A 288 -1.14 6.57 -3.86
N ALA A 289 -0.10 5.90 -3.37
CA ALA A 289 1.22 6.48 -3.11
C ALA A 289 2.17 5.99 -4.20
N ILE A 290 2.78 6.91 -4.95
CA ILE A 290 3.69 6.62 -6.06
C ILE A 290 5.08 7.09 -5.66
N ALA A 291 5.98 6.15 -5.42
CA ALA A 291 7.37 6.38 -5.09
C ALA A 291 8.22 6.41 -6.36
N HIS A 292 8.96 7.50 -6.55
CA HIS A 292 9.86 7.68 -7.68
C HIS A 292 11.09 8.49 -7.25
N SER A 293 12.22 8.24 -7.89
CA SER A 293 13.49 8.87 -7.51
C SER A 293 13.63 10.30 -8.05
N THR A 294 14.17 11.20 -7.22
CA THR A 294 14.44 12.62 -7.50
C THR A 294 15.78 13.03 -6.88
N ASP A 295 16.25 14.25 -7.14
CA ASP A 295 17.54 14.74 -6.61
C ASP A 295 17.65 14.66 -5.06
N GLU A 296 16.52 14.67 -4.34
CA GLU A 296 16.47 14.67 -2.88
C GLU A 296 16.33 13.26 -2.25
N GLY A 297 16.17 12.22 -3.08
CA GLY A 297 15.92 10.85 -2.61
C GLY A 297 14.77 10.18 -3.37
N THR A 298 13.93 9.43 -2.65
CA THR A 298 12.69 8.90 -3.22
C THR A 298 11.55 9.82 -2.81
N THR A 299 10.95 10.49 -3.79
CA THR A 299 9.74 11.29 -3.59
C THR A 299 8.52 10.38 -3.70
N VAL A 300 7.59 10.53 -2.77
CA VAL A 300 6.29 9.84 -2.80
C VAL A 300 5.21 10.87 -3.08
N THR A 301 4.55 10.74 -4.23
CA THR A 301 3.39 11.56 -4.60
C THR A 301 2.10 10.78 -4.37
N PHE A 302 1.00 11.50 -4.12
CA PHE A 302 -0.26 10.86 -3.76
C PHE A 302 -1.36 11.21 -4.76
N TRP A 303 -2.16 10.24 -5.18
CA TRP A 303 -3.30 10.43 -6.06
C TRP A 303 -4.56 9.81 -5.46
N ASN A 304 -5.71 10.46 -5.64
CA ASN A 304 -6.99 9.78 -5.40
C ASN A 304 -7.21 8.68 -6.44
N ARG A 305 -8.13 7.76 -6.15
CA ARG A 305 -8.48 6.62 -7.01
C ARG A 305 -8.78 7.00 -8.47
N GLU A 306 -9.43 8.13 -8.69
CA GLU A 306 -9.81 8.61 -10.03
C GLU A 306 -8.68 9.34 -10.77
N PHE A 307 -7.52 9.54 -10.14
CA PHE A 307 -6.40 10.33 -10.66
C PHE A 307 -6.84 11.73 -11.10
N THR A 308 -7.60 12.43 -10.27
CA THR A 308 -8.09 13.80 -10.54
C THR A 308 -7.51 14.85 -9.59
N ARG A 309 -6.96 14.44 -8.44
CA ARG A 309 -6.42 15.32 -7.41
C ARG A 309 -5.33 14.64 -6.59
N HIS A 310 -4.56 15.47 -5.89
CA HIS A 310 -3.56 15.02 -4.93
C HIS A 310 -4.11 15.19 -3.51
N PRO A 311 -4.48 14.10 -2.80
CA PRO A 311 -5.02 14.20 -1.45
C PRO A 311 -3.99 14.74 -0.44
N PHE A 312 -2.70 14.50 -0.69
CA PHE A 312 -1.60 14.91 0.17
C PHE A 312 -0.50 15.63 -0.63
N GLU A 313 0.25 16.50 0.05
CA GLU A 313 1.52 17.00 -0.48
C GLU A 313 2.56 15.87 -0.58
N PRO A 314 3.51 15.93 -1.52
CA PRO A 314 4.56 14.91 -1.61
C PRO A 314 5.42 14.86 -0.34
N VAL A 315 5.92 13.65 -0.02
CA VAL A 315 6.91 13.44 1.03
C VAL A 315 8.18 12.84 0.45
N VAL A 316 9.32 13.00 1.13
CA VAL A 316 10.62 12.52 0.64
C VAL A 316 11.22 11.53 1.63
N ILE A 317 11.63 10.37 1.11
CA ILE A 317 12.49 9.40 1.78
C ILE A 317 13.93 9.71 1.35
N SER A 318 14.62 10.50 2.18
CA SER A 318 15.98 10.96 1.90
C SER A 318 17.00 9.81 1.84
N GLY A 319 18.18 10.10 1.31
CA GLY A 319 19.32 9.18 1.29
C GLY A 319 19.78 8.83 -0.12
N ALA A 320 20.87 8.06 -0.20
CA ALA A 320 21.48 7.69 -1.47
C ALA A 320 20.55 6.80 -2.30
N TRP A 321 20.58 7.01 -3.61
CA TRP A 321 19.90 6.18 -4.60
C TRP A 321 20.64 6.22 -5.94
N LYS A 322 20.44 5.18 -6.75
CA LYS A 322 20.88 5.08 -8.14
C LYS A 322 19.77 4.56 -9.05
N GLU A 323 19.01 3.61 -8.54
CA GLU A 323 17.85 3.03 -9.21
C GLU A 323 16.90 2.51 -8.12
N GLY A 324 15.62 2.45 -8.46
CA GLY A 324 14.50 2.06 -7.61
C GLY A 324 13.45 3.17 -7.67
N PRO A 325 12.42 3.11 -6.82
CA PRO A 325 12.33 2.34 -5.58
C PRO A 325 11.52 1.04 -5.71
N GLY A 326 11.68 0.13 -4.73
CA GLY A 326 10.74 -0.95 -4.44
C GLY A 326 10.08 -0.73 -3.08
N LEU A 327 8.79 -0.40 -3.05
CA LEU A 327 8.03 -0.20 -1.83
C LEU A 327 7.78 -1.55 -1.14
N LEU A 328 7.84 -1.59 0.20
CA LEU A 328 7.37 -2.72 1.00
C LEU A 328 5.83 -2.73 1.03
N ARG A 329 5.22 -3.73 0.38
CA ARG A 329 3.76 -3.79 0.18
C ARG A 329 3.17 -5.14 0.60
N THR A 330 1.86 -5.20 0.82
CA THR A 330 1.12 -6.46 0.98
C THR A 330 1.08 -7.26 -0.34
N PRO A 331 0.62 -8.53 -0.33
CA PRO A 331 0.46 -9.29 -1.56
C PRO A 331 -0.47 -8.65 -2.60
N GLU A 332 -1.47 -7.84 -2.20
CA GLU A 332 -2.28 -7.08 -3.16
C GLU A 332 -1.61 -5.78 -3.66
N GLY A 333 -0.42 -5.43 -3.17
CA GLY A 333 0.25 -4.17 -3.48
C GLY A 333 -0.26 -2.99 -2.65
N HIS A 334 -0.72 -3.24 -1.42
CA HIS A 334 -1.20 -2.19 -0.52
C HIS A 334 -0.14 -1.83 0.51
N ALA A 335 -0.24 -0.65 1.12
CA ALA A 335 0.60 -0.28 2.24
C ALA A 335 0.27 -1.17 3.46
N PRO A 336 1.26 -1.74 4.16
CA PRO A 336 1.03 -2.41 5.43
C PRO A 336 0.33 -1.46 6.43
N VAL A 337 -0.75 -1.94 7.05
CA VAL A 337 -1.53 -1.14 8.00
C VAL A 337 -0.78 -1.03 9.33
N SER A 338 -0.69 0.18 9.87
CA SER A 338 -0.10 0.38 11.20
C SER A 338 -0.97 -0.26 12.29
N THR A 339 -0.38 -1.14 13.11
CA THR A 339 -1.05 -1.74 14.27
C THR A 339 -1.29 -0.76 15.42
N SER A 340 -0.53 0.34 15.48
CA SER A 340 -0.65 1.35 16.54
C SER A 340 -1.60 2.49 16.16
N ASP A 341 -1.60 2.89 14.88
CA ASP A 341 -2.38 4.04 14.42
C ASP A 341 -2.78 3.88 12.93
N PRO A 342 -3.74 2.99 12.62
CA PRO A 342 -4.08 2.63 11.24
C PRO A 342 -4.73 3.77 10.45
N CYS A 343 -5.22 4.81 11.11
CA CYS A 343 -5.94 5.91 10.47
C CYS A 343 -5.08 7.17 10.30
N GLU A 344 -4.09 7.41 11.14
CA GLU A 344 -3.25 8.61 11.02
C GLU A 344 -1.89 8.36 10.36
N LYS A 345 -1.41 7.12 10.35
CA LYS A 345 -0.05 6.77 9.94
C LYS A 345 0.00 5.75 8.81
N VAL A 346 0.91 5.97 7.87
CA VAL A 346 1.37 4.96 6.90
C VAL A 346 2.89 4.84 6.94
N GLY A 347 3.39 3.62 6.99
CA GLY A 347 4.82 3.34 6.81
C GLY A 347 5.17 3.36 5.33
N LEU A 348 6.21 4.10 4.98
CA LEU A 348 6.75 4.20 3.62
C LEU A 348 8.18 3.67 3.64
N ASP A 349 8.33 2.38 3.41
CA ASP A 349 9.62 1.68 3.39
C ASP A 349 9.97 1.29 1.96
N VAL A 350 11.21 1.53 1.57
CA VAL A 350 11.74 1.23 0.23
C VAL A 350 13.05 0.48 0.29
N LEU A 351 13.20 -0.51 -0.59
CA LEU A 351 14.50 -1.00 -1.02
C LEU A 351 14.89 -0.28 -2.31
N ARG A 352 16.15 0.15 -2.43
CA ARG A 352 16.67 0.78 -3.65
C ARG A 352 18.17 0.59 -3.81
N ALA A 353 18.66 0.54 -5.04
CA ALA A 353 20.08 0.50 -5.34
C ALA A 353 20.71 1.85 -4.97
N THR A 354 21.91 1.84 -4.37
CA THR A 354 22.54 3.05 -3.80
C THR A 354 23.85 3.44 -4.47
N THR A 355 24.49 2.51 -5.18
CA THR A 355 25.76 2.74 -5.89
C THR A 355 25.72 2.17 -7.30
N SER A 356 26.77 2.41 -8.06
CA SER A 356 26.99 1.78 -9.36
C SER A 356 28.21 0.87 -9.28
N ASP A 357 28.21 -0.23 -10.03
CA ASP A 357 29.36 -1.11 -10.18
C ASP A 357 30.40 -0.52 -11.17
N GLY A 358 31.42 -1.30 -11.52
CA GLY A 358 32.48 -0.88 -12.45
C GLY A 358 32.01 -0.64 -13.89
N SER A 359 30.85 -1.17 -14.29
CA SER A 359 30.21 -0.94 -15.59
C SER A 359 29.30 0.29 -15.59
N GLY A 360 28.96 0.81 -14.41
CA GLY A 360 27.97 1.87 -14.21
C GLY A 360 26.57 1.37 -13.85
N ALA A 361 26.35 0.05 -13.84
CA ALA A 361 25.07 -0.55 -13.52
C ALA A 361 24.71 -0.37 -12.03
N PRO A 362 23.45 -0.09 -11.66
CA PRO A 362 23.06 0.13 -10.27
C PRO A 362 23.20 -1.15 -9.43
N THR A 363 23.65 -1.00 -8.19
CA THR A 363 23.89 -2.12 -7.26
C THR A 363 23.78 -1.66 -5.80
N ASN A 364 24.06 -2.56 -4.86
CA ASN A 364 24.01 -2.34 -3.40
C ASN A 364 22.64 -1.88 -2.93
N ILE A 365 21.66 -2.80 -2.94
CA ILE A 365 20.30 -2.54 -2.49
C ILE A 365 20.29 -2.37 -0.97
N SER A 366 19.85 -1.19 -0.51
CA SER A 366 19.71 -0.82 0.89
C SER A 366 18.28 -0.43 1.23
N HIS A 367 17.94 -0.51 2.51
CA HIS A 367 16.64 -0.14 3.03
C HIS A 367 16.63 1.31 3.53
N PHE A 368 15.56 2.03 3.21
CA PHE A 368 15.23 3.35 3.73
C PHE A 368 13.74 3.42 4.04
N GLY A 369 13.33 4.25 5.00
CA GLY A 369 11.90 4.45 5.24
C GLY A 369 11.57 5.62 6.16
N ILE A 370 10.29 5.97 6.19
CA ILE A 370 9.70 6.97 7.09
C ILE A 370 8.30 6.53 7.48
N ASP A 371 7.78 7.09 8.57
CA ASP A 371 6.34 7.10 8.83
C ASP A 371 5.77 8.45 8.38
N ALA A 372 4.80 8.42 7.47
CA ALA A 372 4.04 9.61 7.09
C ALA A 372 2.78 9.70 7.96
N ILE A 373 2.64 10.82 8.67
CA ILE A 373 1.62 11.06 9.70
C ILE A 373 0.68 12.20 9.28
N GLY A 374 -0.57 12.11 9.69
CA GLY A 374 -1.61 13.11 9.42
C GLY A 374 -2.50 12.74 8.24
N LEU A 375 -2.68 11.43 8.00
CA LEU A 375 -3.58 10.95 6.96
C LEU A 375 -5.04 11.37 7.20
N ASN A 376 -5.44 11.59 8.47
CA ASN A 376 -6.83 11.80 8.85
C ASN A 376 -7.74 10.76 8.17
N GLY A 377 -7.35 9.49 8.27
CA GLY A 377 -7.90 8.34 7.57
C GLY A 377 -9.18 7.77 8.20
N CYS A 378 -9.69 6.69 7.62
CA CYS A 378 -10.85 5.94 8.13
C CYS A 378 -12.11 6.82 8.29
N LEU A 379 -12.41 7.63 7.28
CA LEU A 379 -13.55 8.54 7.26
C LEU A 379 -14.76 7.99 6.49
N THR A 380 -14.52 7.05 5.56
CA THR A 380 -15.55 6.47 4.67
C THR A 380 -15.66 4.96 4.88
N GLU A 381 -16.78 4.38 4.43
CA GLU A 381 -16.99 2.92 4.45
C GLU A 381 -15.85 2.15 3.73
N ASP A 382 -15.37 2.68 2.61
CA ASP A 382 -14.24 2.12 1.87
C ASP A 382 -12.95 2.14 2.69
N GLU A 383 -12.66 3.23 3.40
CA GLU A 383 -11.48 3.36 4.26
C GLU A 383 -11.57 2.50 5.52
N ALA A 384 -12.77 2.04 5.89
CA ALA A 384 -12.96 1.12 7.01
C ALA A 384 -12.27 -0.24 6.79
N ARG A 385 -11.91 -0.59 5.55
CA ARG A 385 -11.12 -1.80 5.25
C ARG A 385 -9.77 -1.80 5.97
N ALA A 386 -9.15 -0.64 6.18
CA ALA A 386 -7.92 -0.51 6.95
C ALA A 386 -8.07 -0.94 8.42
N LEU A 387 -9.31 -1.00 8.92
CA LEU A 387 -9.62 -1.37 10.30
C LEU A 387 -9.91 -2.86 10.47
N ASN A 388 -9.84 -3.67 9.41
CA ASN A 388 -10.08 -5.10 9.49
C ASN A 388 -9.15 -5.76 10.53
N GLY A 389 -9.75 -6.47 11.49
CA GLY A 389 -9.07 -7.09 12.62
C GLY A 389 -8.85 -6.18 13.83
N PHE A 390 -9.14 -4.88 13.78
CA PHE A 390 -8.96 -3.98 14.93
C PHE A 390 -10.17 -4.02 15.87
N ALA A 391 -9.91 -4.00 17.18
CA ALA A 391 -10.92 -3.78 18.23
C ALA A 391 -11.02 -2.31 18.61
N MET A 392 -12.20 -1.86 19.01
CA MET A 392 -12.46 -0.49 19.46
C MET A 392 -13.69 -0.42 20.37
N PRO A 393 -13.89 0.70 21.10
CA PRO A 393 -15.11 0.91 21.86
C PRO A 393 -16.37 0.89 20.97
N SER A 394 -17.41 0.24 21.48
CA SER A 394 -18.76 0.26 20.90
C SER A 394 -19.62 1.34 21.57
N PRO A 395 -20.58 1.95 20.84
CA PRO A 395 -21.57 2.84 21.44
C PRO A 395 -22.45 2.17 22.51
N GLU A 396 -22.50 0.84 22.56
CA GLU A 396 -23.32 0.08 23.52
C GLU A 396 -22.55 -0.31 24.80
N ARG A 397 -21.48 0.42 25.17
CA ARG A 397 -20.59 0.08 26.29
C ARG A 397 -20.00 -1.34 26.21
N THR A 398 -19.81 -1.81 24.99
CA THR A 398 -19.21 -3.10 24.61
C THR A 398 -17.95 -2.83 23.78
N ALA A 399 -17.42 -3.84 23.09
CA ALA A 399 -16.35 -3.65 22.11
C ALA A 399 -16.75 -4.17 20.74
N ASP A 400 -16.32 -3.48 19.69
CA ASP A 400 -16.51 -3.86 18.29
C ASP A 400 -15.17 -4.26 17.68
N VAL A 401 -15.19 -5.29 16.84
CA VAL A 401 -14.08 -5.65 15.95
C VAL A 401 -14.57 -5.55 14.52
N VAL A 402 -13.82 -4.86 13.65
CA VAL A 402 -14.14 -4.87 12.22
C VAL A 402 -13.64 -6.17 11.63
N VAL A 403 -14.50 -6.91 10.93
CA VAL A 403 -14.12 -8.11 10.19
C VAL A 403 -14.88 -8.16 8.87
N GLY A 404 -14.17 -8.25 7.73
CA GLY A 404 -14.79 -8.39 6.42
C GLY A 404 -15.72 -7.22 6.04
N GLY A 405 -15.42 -6.00 6.51
CA GLY A 405 -16.29 -4.83 6.31
C GLY A 405 -17.58 -4.85 7.15
N LYS A 406 -17.63 -5.66 8.21
CA LYS A 406 -18.75 -5.77 9.14
C LYS A 406 -18.26 -5.65 10.58
N ILE A 407 -19.19 -5.56 11.52
CA ILE A 407 -18.90 -5.52 12.94
C ILE A 407 -19.20 -6.86 13.60
N VAL A 408 -18.22 -7.37 14.33
CA VAL A 408 -18.38 -8.40 15.36
C VAL A 408 -18.35 -7.70 16.71
N ARG A 409 -19.49 -7.71 17.41
CA ARG A 409 -19.66 -7.02 18.69
C ARG A 409 -19.49 -7.99 19.85
N PHE A 410 -18.49 -7.78 20.67
CA PHE A 410 -18.22 -8.55 21.88
C PHE A 410 -18.78 -7.85 23.10
N GLU A 411 -19.55 -8.57 23.91
CA GLU A 411 -20.01 -8.07 25.21
C GLU A 411 -18.82 -7.67 26.11
N ARG A 412 -17.72 -8.41 26.01
CA ARG A 412 -16.50 -8.20 26.81
C ARG A 412 -15.35 -7.68 25.96
N GLY A 413 -14.92 -6.44 26.23
CA GLY A 413 -13.77 -5.84 25.55
C GLY A 413 -12.45 -6.60 25.72
N SER A 414 -12.26 -7.27 26.85
CA SER A 414 -11.10 -8.15 27.06
C SER A 414 -11.05 -9.34 26.12
N VAL A 415 -12.21 -9.83 25.67
CA VAL A 415 -12.32 -10.93 24.70
C VAL A 415 -12.10 -10.41 23.28
N ALA A 416 -12.68 -9.25 22.94
CA ALA A 416 -12.40 -8.57 21.67
C ALA A 416 -10.89 -8.33 21.47
N ALA A 417 -10.18 -7.88 22.50
CA ALA A 417 -8.73 -7.67 22.45
C ALA A 417 -7.92 -8.95 22.23
N LYS A 418 -8.47 -10.14 22.54
CA LYS A 418 -7.85 -11.44 22.24
C LYS A 418 -8.22 -11.99 20.87
N TYR A 419 -9.19 -11.38 20.19
CA TYR A 419 -9.57 -11.69 18.83
C TYR A 419 -8.91 -10.74 17.81
N ALA A 420 -8.67 -9.50 18.22
CA ALA A 420 -8.15 -8.45 17.36
C ALA A 420 -6.63 -8.53 17.16
N VAL A 421 -6.16 -7.92 16.07
CA VAL A 421 -4.73 -7.70 15.77
C VAL A 421 -4.19 -6.40 16.39
N GLY A 422 -5.08 -5.50 16.79
CA GLY A 422 -4.77 -4.24 17.46
C GLY A 422 -6.00 -3.68 18.18
N VAL A 423 -5.79 -2.81 19.16
CA VAL A 423 -6.88 -2.18 19.93
C VAL A 423 -6.77 -0.67 19.83
N LEU A 424 -7.81 -0.03 19.31
CA LEU A 424 -7.92 1.41 19.21
C LEU A 424 -8.56 1.99 20.45
N ALA A 425 -8.00 3.08 20.96
CA ALA A 425 -8.56 3.80 22.11
C ALA A 425 -9.86 4.54 21.77
N LYS A 426 -10.04 4.91 20.50
CA LYS A 426 -11.22 5.63 19.99
C LYS A 426 -11.82 4.86 18.82
N ARG A 427 -13.13 5.03 18.65
CA ARG A 427 -13.87 4.50 17.50
C ARG A 427 -13.71 5.44 16.30
N PRO A 428 -13.14 4.99 15.16
CA PRO A 428 -13.08 5.80 13.96
C PRO A 428 -14.48 6.00 13.33
N LYS A 429 -14.69 7.15 12.68
CA LYS A 429 -16.00 7.54 12.12
C LYS A 429 -16.50 6.57 11.05
N ALA A 430 -15.62 6.03 10.21
CA ALA A 430 -15.98 5.06 9.17
C ALA A 430 -16.76 3.85 9.72
N VAL A 431 -16.47 3.45 10.96
CA VAL A 431 -17.05 2.26 11.59
C VAL A 431 -18.54 2.41 11.87
N ASP A 432 -19.05 3.65 11.98
CA ASP A 432 -20.47 3.91 12.23
C ASP A 432 -21.38 3.55 11.05
N SER A 433 -20.82 3.45 9.84
CA SER A 433 -21.52 2.98 8.65
C SER A 433 -21.63 1.45 8.56
N LEU A 434 -20.81 0.72 9.33
CA LEU A 434 -20.73 -0.74 9.23
C LEU A 434 -21.85 -1.43 10.01
N LYS A 435 -22.38 -2.50 9.41
CA LYS A 435 -23.45 -3.30 10.04
C LYS A 435 -22.88 -4.26 11.07
N VAL A 436 -23.55 -4.34 12.23
CA VAL A 436 -23.33 -5.42 13.20
C VAL A 436 -23.85 -6.72 12.61
N ALA A 437 -22.93 -7.63 12.31
CA ALA A 437 -23.22 -8.92 11.72
C ALA A 437 -23.31 -10.03 12.76
N VAL A 438 -22.49 -9.95 13.81
CA VAL A 438 -22.40 -10.96 14.87
C VAL A 438 -22.34 -10.27 16.22
N ARG A 439 -23.01 -10.85 17.21
CA ARG A 439 -22.86 -10.50 18.63
C ARG A 439 -22.29 -11.70 19.36
N VAL A 440 -21.30 -11.46 20.22
CA VAL A 440 -20.63 -12.47 21.04
C VAL A 440 -20.97 -12.20 22.51
N PRO A 441 -22.01 -12.85 23.06
CA PRO A 441 -22.36 -12.74 24.47
C PRO A 441 -21.26 -13.29 25.39
N ALA A 442 -21.25 -12.79 26.63
CA ALA A 442 -20.50 -13.43 27.69
C ALA A 442 -20.99 -14.86 27.94
N GLY A 443 -20.08 -15.77 28.26
CA GLY A 443 -20.41 -17.13 28.65
C GLY A 443 -20.86 -18.06 27.52
N VAL A 444 -20.78 -17.66 26.24
CA VAL A 444 -21.02 -18.61 25.14
C VAL A 444 -20.12 -19.83 25.27
N PRO A 445 -20.59 -21.05 24.97
CA PRO A 445 -19.76 -22.24 25.07
C PRO A 445 -18.46 -22.10 24.27
N ALA A 446 -17.38 -22.67 24.76
CA ALA A 446 -16.10 -22.71 24.08
C ALA A 446 -15.68 -24.16 23.85
N VAL A 447 -14.93 -24.39 22.78
CA VAL A 447 -14.29 -25.66 22.50
C VAL A 447 -12.78 -25.48 22.41
N GLN A 448 -12.03 -26.48 22.85
CA GLN A 448 -10.58 -26.53 22.74
C GLN A 448 -10.16 -27.75 21.91
N SER A 449 -9.35 -27.50 20.87
CA SER A 449 -8.75 -28.56 20.05
C SER A 449 -7.63 -29.29 20.81
N PRO A 450 -7.22 -30.49 20.39
CA PRO A 450 -6.05 -31.17 20.94
C PRO A 450 -4.71 -30.43 20.74
N SER A 451 -4.65 -29.50 19.78
CA SER A 451 -3.48 -28.64 19.51
C SER A 451 -3.53 -27.29 20.22
N ASP A 452 -4.27 -27.18 21.33
CA ASP A 452 -4.38 -25.96 22.14
C ASP A 452 -4.84 -24.71 21.37
N GLN A 453 -5.74 -24.89 20.40
CA GLN A 453 -6.58 -23.82 19.86
C GLN A 453 -7.88 -23.75 20.64
N VAL A 454 -8.35 -22.52 20.90
CA VAL A 454 -9.65 -22.25 21.54
C VAL A 454 -10.55 -21.51 20.56
N GLY A 455 -11.82 -21.89 20.53
CA GLY A 455 -12.83 -21.13 19.80
C GLY A 455 -14.14 -21.01 20.59
N LEU A 456 -14.82 -19.87 20.38
CA LEU A 456 -16.13 -19.59 20.94
C LEU A 456 -17.21 -20.07 19.97
N LEU A 457 -18.25 -20.73 20.49
CA LEU A 457 -19.41 -21.17 19.72
C LEU A 457 -20.46 -20.07 19.70
N VAL A 458 -20.58 -19.38 18.57
CA VAL A 458 -21.50 -18.26 18.36
C VAL A 458 -22.41 -18.62 17.20
N ASP A 459 -23.73 -18.62 17.42
CA ASP A 459 -24.74 -19.02 16.43
C ASP A 459 -24.44 -20.38 15.75
N ASN A 460 -24.00 -21.37 16.56
CA ASN A 460 -23.53 -22.69 16.12
C ASN A 460 -22.32 -22.70 15.17
N LYS A 461 -21.61 -21.59 15.05
CA LYS A 461 -20.36 -21.48 14.29
C LYS A 461 -19.18 -21.28 15.23
N LEU A 462 -18.04 -21.79 14.82
CA LEU A 462 -16.81 -21.72 15.59
C LEU A 462 -16.02 -20.45 15.22
N MET A 463 -15.97 -19.51 16.15
CA MET A 463 -15.08 -18.34 16.10
C MET A 463 -13.74 -18.71 16.74
N VAL A 464 -12.70 -18.90 15.93
CA VAL A 464 -11.35 -19.22 16.42
C VAL A 464 -10.72 -17.98 17.04
N MET A 465 -10.16 -18.12 18.23
CA MET A 465 -9.55 -17.02 18.98
C MET A 465 -8.02 -17.05 18.86
N ASN A 466 -7.37 -15.88 18.95
CA ASN A 466 -5.90 -15.78 18.89
C ASN A 466 -5.23 -16.07 20.24
N SER A 467 -6.01 -16.45 21.26
CA SER A 467 -5.50 -16.70 22.62
C SER A 467 -6.35 -17.71 23.37
N LEU A 468 -5.67 -18.64 24.05
CA LEU A 468 -6.27 -19.63 24.96
C LEU A 468 -7.07 -19.00 26.11
N ASP A 469 -6.64 -17.83 26.58
CA ASP A 469 -7.30 -17.14 27.69
C ASP A 469 -8.68 -16.57 27.32
N ALA A 470 -9.02 -16.51 26.02
CA ALA A 470 -10.26 -15.91 25.55
C ALA A 470 -11.50 -16.52 26.20
N ALA A 471 -11.57 -17.85 26.31
CA ALA A 471 -12.71 -18.53 26.94
C ALA A 471 -12.84 -18.17 28.44
N LYS A 472 -11.72 -18.15 29.17
CA LYS A 472 -11.68 -17.75 30.58
C LYS A 472 -12.14 -16.29 30.75
N LEU A 473 -11.62 -15.38 29.93
CA LEU A 473 -12.01 -13.97 29.94
C LEU A 473 -13.48 -13.78 29.59
N ASN A 474 -14.02 -14.64 28.73
CA ASN A 474 -15.43 -14.64 28.37
C ASN A 474 -16.33 -15.31 29.41
N SER A 475 -15.76 -15.97 30.43
CA SER A 475 -16.50 -16.82 31.38
C SER A 475 -17.23 -17.98 30.70
N SER A 476 -16.65 -18.49 29.61
CA SER A 476 -17.15 -19.60 28.81
C SER A 476 -16.81 -20.94 29.45
N GLU A 477 -17.74 -21.89 29.40
CA GLU A 477 -17.47 -23.29 29.68
C GLU A 477 -16.69 -23.91 28.51
N VAL A 478 -15.55 -24.53 28.79
CA VAL A 478 -14.65 -25.11 27.78
C VAL A 478 -14.87 -26.61 27.69
N THR A 479 -15.21 -27.11 26.50
CA THR A 479 -15.23 -28.54 26.19
C THR A 479 -14.01 -28.91 25.35
N ILE A 480 -13.23 -29.88 25.79
CA ILE A 480 -12.13 -30.44 24.99
C ILE A 480 -12.73 -31.38 23.94
N VAL A 481 -12.40 -31.17 22.67
CA VAL A 481 -12.94 -31.94 21.55
C VAL A 481 -11.82 -32.67 20.79
N THR A 482 -12.17 -33.73 20.07
CA THR A 482 -11.22 -34.38 19.15
C THR A 482 -10.93 -33.47 17.94
N GLN A 483 -9.83 -33.75 17.23
CA GLN A 483 -9.51 -33.01 16.00
C GLN A 483 -10.64 -33.11 14.95
N GLU A 484 -11.21 -34.31 14.79
CA GLU A 484 -12.33 -34.52 13.88
C GLU A 484 -13.57 -33.70 14.27
N GLN A 485 -13.86 -33.57 15.57
CA GLN A 485 -14.94 -32.71 16.05
C GLN A 485 -14.64 -31.22 15.82
N TRP A 486 -13.40 -30.79 16.05
CA TRP A 486 -12.95 -29.42 15.78
C TRP A 486 -13.13 -29.04 14.31
N ASP A 487 -12.75 -29.94 13.39
CA ASP A 487 -12.78 -29.69 11.95
C ASP A 487 -14.18 -29.71 11.34
N ARG A 488 -15.16 -30.34 12.02
CA ARG A 488 -16.57 -30.39 11.58
C ARG A 488 -17.33 -29.09 11.78
N TRP A 489 -16.86 -28.20 12.66
CA TRP A 489 -17.56 -26.95 12.91
C TRP A 489 -17.49 -26.04 11.69
N GLU A 490 -18.65 -25.51 11.28
CA GLU A 490 -18.67 -24.38 10.35
C GLU A 490 -17.93 -23.21 11.01
N ARG A 491 -16.93 -22.68 10.31
CA ARG A 491 -16.16 -21.54 10.81
C ARG A 491 -17.02 -20.30 10.69
N LEU A 492 -16.99 -19.48 11.73
CA LEU A 492 -17.52 -18.14 11.64
C LEU A 492 -16.54 -17.31 10.80
N THR A 493 -16.66 -17.43 9.47
CA THR A 493 -16.00 -16.53 8.52
C THR A 493 -16.82 -15.24 8.49
N THR A 494 -16.29 -14.17 9.08
CA THR A 494 -16.91 -12.83 9.04
C THR A 494 -16.30 -11.96 7.96
#